data_AF-A0A967VXT6-F1
#
_entry.id   AF-A0A967VXT6-F1
#
_cell.length_a   1.000
_cell.length_b   1.000
_cell.length_c   1.000
_cell.angle_alpha   90.00
_cell.angle_beta   90.00
_cell.angle_gamma   90.00
#
_symmetry.space_group_name_H-M   'P 1'
#
loop_
_entity.id
_entity.type
_entity.pdbx_description
1 polymer ?
#
loop_
_entity_poly.entity_id
_entity_poly.type
_entity_poly.pdbx_seq_one_letter_code
_entity_poly.pdbx_strand_id
1 'polypeptide(L)'
;MQYILVWFFIALWTFVDPSFHQRAAAAKSPKTAKKGIFISILLWSVFDFLTIFSGMYGFAILGDSLAEPIMVYPYLANEILPLGLKGLFFVALLATIMSTLDSYLFLSGQTLGRDLLVKIFPNTQNNTLTRISTLAAALLGILLIIIYPSVIDLWYVIGSVMIPGLLIPVMGVYLRFFTLRKKWVLPTMIGSIGVSLLWLILGTITSEGMYNYTYLGIEPFYPGLTASIILWIFGKKEDGDLLEETDFAKDKMLE
;
A
#
# COMPACT_ATOMS: atom_id res chain seq x y z
N MET A 1 2.92 14.62 -16.90
CA MET A 1 1.81 13.69 -17.19
C MET A 1 2.07 12.28 -16.64
N GLN A 2 3.23 11.68 -16.93
CA GLN A 2 3.59 10.33 -16.42
C GLN A 2 3.48 10.21 -14.90
N TYR A 3 4.07 11.14 -14.14
CA TYR A 3 4.01 11.16 -12.68
C TYR A 3 2.57 11.11 -12.12
N ILE A 4 1.64 11.88 -12.70
CA ILE A 4 0.23 11.91 -12.28
C ILE A 4 -0.44 10.55 -12.55
N LEU A 5 -0.15 9.94 -13.70
CA LEU A 5 -0.66 8.61 -14.01
C LEU A 5 -0.09 7.54 -13.08
N VAL A 6 1.18 7.65 -12.67
CA VAL A 6 1.75 6.75 -11.66
C VAL A 6 0.98 6.86 -10.34
N TRP A 7 0.65 8.06 -9.87
CA TRP A 7 -0.20 8.23 -8.68
C TRP A 7 -1.58 7.58 -8.83
N PHE A 8 -2.19 7.69 -10.01
CA PHE A 8 -3.45 7.00 -10.29
C PHE A 8 -3.31 5.47 -10.18
N PHE A 9 -2.22 4.90 -10.71
CA PHE A 9 -1.97 3.46 -10.56
C PHE A 9 -1.56 3.07 -9.14
N ILE A 10 -0.88 3.95 -8.39
CA ILE A 10 -0.57 3.73 -6.98
C ILE A 10 -1.86 3.59 -6.16
N ALA A 11 -2.96 4.22 -6.55
CA ALA A 11 -4.26 4.02 -5.90
C ALA A 11 -4.75 2.55 -5.97
N LEU A 12 -4.26 1.73 -6.91
CA LEU A 12 -4.53 0.29 -6.94
C LEU A 12 -3.87 -0.47 -5.79
N TRP A 13 -3.07 0.20 -4.95
CA TRP A 13 -2.50 -0.33 -3.71
C TRP A 13 -3.54 -1.05 -2.86
N THR A 14 -4.79 -0.57 -2.82
CA THR A 14 -5.89 -1.19 -2.06
C THR A 14 -6.08 -2.67 -2.38
N PHE A 15 -5.76 -3.12 -3.60
CA PHE A 15 -5.85 -4.53 -3.98
C PHE A 15 -4.67 -5.37 -3.50
N VAL A 16 -3.49 -4.77 -3.32
CA VAL A 16 -2.29 -5.51 -2.92
C VAL A 16 -2.00 -5.41 -1.43
N ASP A 17 -2.63 -4.45 -0.73
CA ASP A 17 -2.49 -4.27 0.71
C ASP A 17 -3.16 -5.43 1.49
N PRO A 18 -2.42 -6.20 2.29
CA PRO A 18 -3.00 -7.24 3.14
C PRO A 18 -3.98 -6.69 4.19
N SER A 19 -3.90 -5.41 4.58
CA SER A 19 -4.76 -4.82 5.61
C SER A 19 -6.25 -4.94 5.27
N PHE A 20 -6.59 -4.68 4.01
CA PHE A 20 -7.97 -4.71 3.52
C PHE A 20 -8.53 -6.14 3.57
N HIS A 21 -7.70 -7.09 3.16
CA HIS A 21 -8.02 -8.52 3.14
C HIS A 21 -8.25 -9.08 4.53
N GLN A 22 -7.38 -8.72 5.50
CA GLN A 22 -7.54 -9.16 6.87
C GLN A 22 -8.81 -8.61 7.50
N ARG A 23 -9.14 -7.34 7.26
CA ARG A 23 -10.40 -6.73 7.76
C ARG A 23 -11.63 -7.37 7.14
N ALA A 24 -11.60 -7.69 5.84
CA ALA A 24 -12.68 -8.40 5.17
C ALA A 24 -12.84 -9.84 5.70
N ALA A 25 -11.73 -10.56 5.91
CA ALA A 25 -11.72 -11.93 6.44
C ALA A 25 -12.18 -12.01 7.90
N ALA A 26 -11.96 -10.96 8.70
CA ALA A 26 -12.43 -10.88 10.08
C ALA A 26 -13.94 -10.58 10.19
N ALA A 27 -14.62 -10.25 9.09
CA ALA A 27 -16.04 -9.97 9.11
C ALA A 27 -16.87 -11.24 9.35
N LYS A 28 -17.94 -11.12 10.14
CA LYS A 28 -18.84 -12.24 10.47
C LYS A 28 -19.46 -12.94 9.25
N SER A 29 -19.66 -12.21 8.15
CA SER A 29 -20.21 -12.76 6.92
C SER A 29 -19.77 -11.95 5.69
N PRO A 30 -19.79 -12.54 4.47
CA PRO A 30 -19.52 -11.82 3.23
C PRO A 30 -20.46 -10.61 3.01
N LYS A 31 -21.73 -10.73 3.43
CA LYS A 31 -22.71 -9.64 3.34
C LYS A 31 -22.31 -8.46 4.24
N THR A 32 -21.80 -8.75 5.44
CA THR A 32 -21.29 -7.72 6.36
C THR A 32 -20.04 -7.05 5.78
N ALA A 33 -19.10 -7.82 5.25
CA ALA A 33 -17.90 -7.28 4.59
C ALA A 33 -18.27 -6.34 3.44
N LYS A 34 -19.14 -6.79 2.52
CA LYS A 34 -19.60 -5.98 1.38
C LYS A 34 -20.27 -4.67 1.82
N LYS A 35 -21.18 -4.73 2.79
CA LYS A 35 -21.84 -3.53 3.33
C LYS A 35 -20.82 -2.59 3.99
N GLY A 36 -19.88 -3.15 4.76
CA GLY A 36 -18.79 -2.40 5.37
C GLY A 36 -17.97 -1.64 4.34
N ILE A 37 -17.56 -2.31 3.25
CA ILE A 37 -16.79 -1.69 2.16
C ILE A 37 -17.55 -0.51 1.54
N PHE A 38 -18.84 -0.64 1.22
CA PHE A 38 -19.62 0.47 0.68
C PHE A 38 -19.73 1.66 1.63
N ILE A 39 -19.91 1.41 2.93
CA ILE A 39 -19.91 2.47 3.95
C ILE A 39 -18.54 3.12 4.02
N SER A 40 -17.46 2.33 4.00
CA SER A 40 -16.08 2.86 4.01
C SER A 40 -15.80 3.73 2.80
N ILE A 41 -16.24 3.35 1.60
CA ILE A 41 -16.08 4.16 0.38
C ILE A 41 -16.79 5.52 0.54
N LEU A 42 -18.02 5.52 1.06
CA LEU A 42 -18.76 6.77 1.30
C LEU A 42 -18.05 7.66 2.32
N LEU A 43 -17.65 7.11 3.46
CA LEU A 43 -16.94 7.85 4.50
C LEU A 43 -15.59 8.37 4.01
N TRP A 44 -14.87 7.58 3.21
CA TRP A 44 -13.61 7.96 2.62
C TRP A 44 -13.79 9.09 1.60
N SER A 45 -14.81 9.03 0.75
CA SER A 45 -15.13 10.12 -0.19
C SER A 45 -15.42 11.44 0.54
N VAL A 46 -16.16 11.38 1.65
CA VAL A 46 -16.42 12.56 2.49
C VAL A 46 -15.13 13.07 3.14
N PHE A 47 -14.31 12.17 3.67
CA PHE A 47 -13.03 12.53 4.28
C PHE A 47 -12.05 13.15 3.28
N ASP A 48 -11.92 12.60 2.08
CA ASP A 48 -11.09 13.14 1.00
C ASP A 48 -11.57 14.53 0.58
N PHE A 49 -12.89 14.72 0.45
CA PHE A 49 -13.45 16.04 0.17
C PHE A 49 -13.11 17.05 1.26
N LEU A 50 -13.32 16.69 2.54
CA LEU A 50 -13.02 17.56 3.67
C LEU A 50 -11.54 17.92 3.72
N THR A 51 -10.67 16.94 3.49
CA THR A 51 -9.22 17.16 3.55
C THR A 51 -8.72 18.02 2.39
N ILE A 52 -9.15 17.75 1.15
CA ILE A 52 -8.78 18.60 0.00
C ILE A 52 -9.30 20.02 0.23
N PHE A 53 -10.55 20.18 0.66
CA PHE A 53 -11.16 21.47 0.92
C PHE A 53 -10.42 22.26 2.00
N SER A 54 -10.12 21.63 3.15
CA SER A 54 -9.35 22.26 4.22
C SER A 54 -7.92 22.60 3.80
N GLY A 55 -7.27 21.74 3.00
CA GLY A 55 -5.94 22.03 2.45
C GLY A 55 -5.93 23.25 1.52
N MET A 56 -6.91 23.35 0.61
CA MET A 56 -7.07 24.50 -0.26
C MET A 56 -7.36 25.79 0.51
N TYR A 57 -8.23 25.72 1.52
CA TYR A 57 -8.54 26.86 2.38
C TYR A 57 -7.32 27.29 3.20
N GLY A 58 -6.57 26.32 3.73
CA GLY A 58 -5.33 26.57 4.43
C GLY A 58 -4.29 27.26 3.57
N PHE A 59 -4.13 26.82 2.31
CA PHE A 59 -3.28 27.49 1.34
C PHE A 59 -3.77 28.91 1.02
N ALA A 60 -5.08 29.12 0.86
CA ALA A 60 -5.63 30.44 0.56
C ALA A 60 -5.43 31.46 1.70
N ILE A 61 -5.41 31.01 2.96
CA ILE A 61 -5.23 31.87 4.14
C ILE A 61 -3.76 32.07 4.48
N LEU A 62 -3.00 30.97 4.55
CA LEU A 62 -1.61 31.00 4.99
C LEU A 62 -0.67 31.43 3.86
N GLY A 63 -1.02 31.11 2.60
CA GLY A 63 -0.28 31.53 1.41
C GLY A 63 1.23 31.32 1.55
N ASP A 64 1.98 32.41 1.39
CA ASP A 64 3.45 32.44 1.43
C ASP A 64 4.04 32.21 2.83
N SER A 65 3.25 32.30 3.92
CA SER A 65 3.74 32.03 5.28
C SER A 65 3.85 30.53 5.59
N LEU A 66 3.39 29.66 4.68
CA LEU A 66 3.46 28.22 4.83
C LEU A 66 4.83 27.69 4.41
N ALA A 67 5.80 27.72 5.33
CA ALA A 67 7.15 27.21 5.08
C ALA A 67 7.15 25.69 4.77
N GLU A 68 6.25 24.93 5.40
CA GLU A 68 6.14 23.49 5.24
C GLU A 68 4.68 23.09 4.88
N PRO A 69 4.39 22.71 3.62
CA PRO A 69 3.04 22.36 3.19
C PRO A 69 2.37 21.25 4.02
N ILE A 70 3.17 20.32 4.56
CA ILE A 70 2.68 19.21 5.39
C ILE A 70 2.07 19.70 6.72
N MET A 71 2.45 20.89 7.18
CA MET A 71 2.00 21.50 8.44
C MET A 71 0.77 22.40 8.28
N VAL A 72 0.16 22.44 7.08
CA VAL A 72 -1.00 23.30 6.78
C VAL A 72 -2.15 23.11 7.77
N TYR A 73 -2.43 21.88 8.19
CA TYR A 73 -3.52 21.57 9.12
C TYR A 73 -3.26 22.07 10.54
N PRO A 74 -2.13 21.74 11.20
CA PRO A 74 -1.75 22.35 12.47
C PRO A 74 -1.75 23.88 12.46
N TYR A 75 -1.21 24.50 11.40
CA TYR A 75 -1.16 25.96 11.31
C TYR A 75 -2.55 26.57 11.13
N LEU A 76 -3.38 26.02 10.25
CA LEU A 76 -4.74 26.50 10.07
C LEU A 76 -5.57 26.38 11.35
N ALA A 77 -5.40 25.29 12.10
CA ALA A 77 -6.04 25.10 13.39
C ALA A 77 -5.56 26.11 14.43
N ASN A 78 -4.27 26.48 14.42
CA ASN A 78 -3.73 27.49 15.32
C ASN A 78 -4.31 28.88 15.06
N GLU A 79 -4.52 29.23 13.80
CA GLU A 79 -5.01 30.55 13.37
C GLU A 79 -6.52 30.73 13.57
N ILE A 80 -7.32 29.70 13.27
CA ILE A 80 -8.78 29.85 13.15
C ILE A 80 -9.56 29.29 14.34
N LEU A 81 -9.08 28.24 14.99
CA LEU A 81 -9.87 27.56 16.01
C LEU A 81 -9.78 28.23 17.39
N PRO A 82 -10.92 28.41 18.09
CA PRO A 82 -10.91 28.86 19.48
C PRO A 82 -10.29 27.79 20.39
N LEU A 83 -9.78 28.20 21.56
CA LEU A 83 -8.98 27.37 22.46
C LEU A 83 -9.53 25.96 22.70
N GLY A 84 -10.84 25.83 22.96
CA GLY A 84 -11.48 24.53 23.20
C GLY A 84 -11.49 23.61 21.96
N LEU A 85 -11.92 24.13 20.81
CA LEU A 85 -11.97 23.37 19.56
C LEU A 85 -10.58 23.06 19.01
N LYS A 86 -9.63 23.97 19.22
CA LYS A 86 -8.22 23.77 18.90
C LYS A 86 -7.64 22.58 19.68
N GLY A 87 -7.87 22.52 20.99
CA GLY A 87 -7.45 21.38 21.81
C GLY A 87 -8.07 20.06 21.32
N LEU A 88 -9.38 20.07 21.04
CA LEU A 88 -10.07 18.90 20.49
C LEU A 88 -9.47 18.45 19.14
N PHE A 89 -9.15 19.40 18.26
CA PHE A 89 -8.54 19.12 16.97
C PHE A 89 -7.19 18.42 17.10
N PHE A 90 -6.27 18.93 17.92
CA PHE A 90 -4.96 18.31 18.10
C PHE A 90 -5.05 16.92 18.74
N VAL A 91 -5.96 16.73 19.69
CA VAL A 91 -6.23 15.40 20.26
C VAL A 91 -6.76 14.45 19.20
N ALA A 92 -7.71 14.89 18.36
CA ALA A 92 -8.27 14.08 17.28
C ALA A 92 -7.22 13.75 16.20
N LEU A 93 -6.34 14.70 15.87
CA LEU A 93 -5.23 14.50 14.95
C LEU A 93 -4.27 13.42 15.47
N LEU A 94 -3.83 13.52 16.73
CA LEU A 94 -2.96 12.53 17.36
C LEU A 94 -3.65 11.16 17.47
N ALA A 95 -4.92 11.12 17.83
CA ALA A 95 -5.70 9.88 17.89
C ALA A 95 -5.79 9.20 16.50
N THR A 96 -5.97 9.98 15.44
CA THR A 96 -6.01 9.49 14.06
C THR A 96 -4.66 8.88 13.65
N ILE A 97 -3.56 9.58 13.94
CA ILE A 97 -2.19 9.09 13.70
C ILE A 97 -1.95 7.78 14.45
N MET A 98 -2.28 7.73 15.75
CA MET A 98 -2.09 6.54 16.58
C MET A 98 -2.91 5.34 16.09
N SER A 99 -4.16 5.56 15.63
CA SER A 99 -5.01 4.48 15.10
C SER A 99 -4.41 3.80 13.86
N THR A 100 -3.71 4.59 13.03
CA THR A 100 -3.06 4.13 11.81
C THR A 100 -1.75 3.42 12.12
N LEU A 101 -0.94 4.02 13.01
CA LEU A 101 0.31 3.42 13.49
C LEU A 101 0.07 2.06 14.14
N ASP A 102 -0.90 1.95 15.05
CA ASP A 102 -1.24 0.70 15.72
C ASP A 102 -1.62 -0.40 14.71
N SER A 103 -2.49 -0.06 13.74
CA SER A 103 -2.90 -0.98 12.69
C SER A 103 -1.73 -1.50 11.86
N TYR A 104 -0.83 -0.62 11.39
CA TYR A 104 0.29 -1.02 10.54
C TYR A 104 1.41 -1.74 11.32
N LEU A 105 1.66 -1.36 12.58
CA LEU A 105 2.61 -2.07 13.45
C LEU A 105 2.12 -3.48 13.79
N PHE A 106 0.81 -3.63 14.04
CA PHE A 106 0.20 -4.94 14.22
C PHE A 106 0.34 -5.80 12.96
N LEU A 107 0.01 -5.25 11.78
CA LEU A 107 0.14 -5.95 10.51
C LEU A 107 1.58 -6.37 10.22
N SER A 108 2.53 -5.45 10.38
CA SER A 108 3.95 -5.73 10.18
C SER A 108 4.44 -6.82 11.13
N GLY A 109 4.00 -6.78 12.39
CA GLY A 109 4.28 -7.81 13.40
C GLY A 109 3.71 -9.18 13.04
N GLN A 110 2.49 -9.25 12.52
CA GLN A 110 1.89 -10.51 12.06
C GLN A 110 2.61 -11.05 10.82
N THR A 111 2.85 -10.20 9.81
CA THR A 111 3.49 -10.63 8.56
C THR A 111 4.92 -11.11 8.79
N LEU A 112 5.74 -10.35 9.50
CA LEU A 112 7.10 -10.79 9.80
C LEU A 112 7.11 -11.96 10.80
N GLY A 113 6.33 -11.87 11.87
CA GLY A 113 6.34 -12.85 12.94
C GLY A 113 5.73 -14.19 12.54
N ARG A 114 4.46 -14.20 12.13
CA ARG A 114 3.71 -15.42 11.81
C ARG A 114 3.99 -15.96 10.42
N ASP A 115 4.11 -15.10 9.40
CA ASP A 115 4.22 -15.60 8.02
C ASP A 115 5.66 -16.00 7.64
N LEU A 116 6.66 -15.35 8.25
CA LEU A 116 8.08 -15.59 7.98
C LEU A 116 8.82 -16.25 9.15
N LEU A 117 8.91 -15.60 10.31
CA LEU A 117 9.81 -16.02 11.39
C LEU A 117 9.39 -17.34 12.05
N VAL A 118 8.11 -17.69 12.12
CA VAL A 118 7.66 -19.00 12.63
C VAL A 118 8.24 -20.16 11.81
N LYS A 119 8.45 -19.98 10.50
CA LYS A 119 9.04 -21.02 9.64
C LYS A 119 10.54 -21.20 9.91
N ILE A 120 11.22 -20.15 10.37
CA ILE A 120 12.66 -20.13 10.65
C ILE A 120 12.93 -20.55 12.11
N PHE A 121 12.07 -20.14 13.04
CA PHE A 121 12.18 -20.39 14.47
C PHE A 121 10.94 -21.13 15.02
N PRO A 122 10.67 -22.37 14.57
CA PRO A 122 9.42 -23.09 14.87
C PRO A 122 9.23 -23.41 16.36
N ASN A 123 10.31 -23.44 17.15
CA ASN A 123 10.27 -23.76 18.58
C ASN A 123 9.97 -22.54 19.48
N THR A 124 9.82 -21.35 18.89
CA THR A 124 9.55 -20.11 19.66
C THR A 124 8.05 -19.83 19.69
N GLN A 125 7.54 -19.34 20.82
CA GLN A 125 6.13 -18.98 20.96
C GLN A 125 5.73 -17.89 19.95
N ASN A 126 4.62 -18.11 19.23
CA ASN A 126 4.11 -17.18 18.20
C ASN A 126 3.93 -15.75 18.70
N ASN A 127 3.48 -15.57 19.95
CA ASN A 127 3.29 -14.25 20.57
C ASN A 127 4.63 -13.52 20.74
N THR A 128 5.69 -14.24 21.10
CA THR A 128 7.03 -13.67 21.25
C THR A 128 7.58 -13.24 19.90
N LEU A 129 7.46 -14.08 18.87
CA LEU A 129 7.88 -13.74 17.51
C LEU A 129 7.12 -12.52 16.96
N THR A 130 5.82 -12.43 17.23
CA THR A 130 5.01 -11.26 16.84
C THR A 130 5.50 -9.99 17.55
N ARG A 131 5.73 -10.03 18.87
CA ARG A 131 6.21 -8.86 19.64
C ARG A 131 7.58 -8.37 19.17
N ILE A 132 8.52 -9.30 18.95
CA ILE A 132 9.85 -8.98 18.39
C ILE A 132 9.70 -8.35 17.01
N SER A 133 8.83 -8.89 16.18
CA SER A 133 8.56 -8.38 14.82
C SER A 133 7.95 -6.98 14.83
N THR A 134 6.99 -6.72 15.72
CA THR A 134 6.41 -5.38 15.91
C THR A 134 7.47 -4.37 16.35
N LEU A 135 8.34 -4.74 17.30
CA LEU A 135 9.43 -3.86 17.72
C LEU A 135 10.43 -3.60 16.59
N ALA A 136 10.81 -4.64 15.85
CA ALA A 136 11.70 -4.52 14.70
C ALA A 136 11.09 -3.60 13.62
N ALA A 137 9.80 -3.77 13.31
CA ALA A 137 9.09 -2.91 12.36
C ALA A 137 9.04 -1.44 12.82
N ALA A 138 8.80 -1.18 14.12
CA ALA A 138 8.82 0.16 14.68
C ALA A 138 10.20 0.81 14.56
N LEU A 139 11.27 0.09 14.90
CA LEU A 139 12.65 0.58 14.78
C LEU A 139 13.03 0.85 13.31
N LEU A 140 12.62 -0.03 12.38
CA LEU A 140 12.82 0.19 10.95
C LEU A 140 12.04 1.41 10.44
N GLY A 141 10.80 1.62 10.90
CA GLY A 141 10.04 2.82 10.58
C GLY A 141 10.72 4.11 11.05
N ILE A 142 11.24 4.11 12.27
CA ILE A 142 12.03 5.25 12.82
C ILE A 142 13.31 5.47 12.01
N LEU A 143 14.00 4.41 11.62
CA LEU A 143 15.18 4.53 10.77
C LEU A 143 14.84 5.12 9.40
N LEU A 144 13.75 4.66 8.77
CA LEU A 144 13.33 5.12 7.45
C LEU A 144 12.93 6.59 7.45
N ILE A 145 12.23 7.09 8.47
CA ILE A 145 11.86 8.51 8.53
C ILE A 145 13.08 9.43 8.73
N ILE A 146 14.15 8.95 9.39
CA ILE A 146 15.41 9.69 9.51
C ILE A 146 16.13 9.76 8.17
N ILE A 147 16.12 8.67 7.40
CA ILE A 147 16.81 8.59 6.10
C ILE A 147 16.03 9.33 5.01
N TYR A 148 14.70 9.28 5.08
CA TYR A 148 13.81 9.71 4.02
C TYR A 148 12.73 10.67 4.58
N PRO A 149 13.05 11.97 4.71
CA PRO A 149 12.22 12.92 5.44
C PRO A 149 10.94 13.36 4.68
N SER A 150 10.74 12.88 3.44
CA SER A 150 9.53 13.13 2.68
C SER A 150 8.58 11.93 2.69
N VAL A 151 7.42 12.09 3.31
CA VAL A 151 6.38 11.05 3.33
C VAL A 151 5.85 10.80 1.91
N ILE A 152 5.66 11.85 1.11
CA ILE A 152 5.10 11.76 -0.24
C ILE A 152 6.00 10.91 -1.13
N ASP A 153 7.31 11.18 -1.12
CA ASP A 153 8.21 10.47 -2.01
C ASP A 153 8.46 9.03 -1.53
N LEU A 154 8.37 8.77 -0.22
CA LEU A 154 8.47 7.41 0.32
C LEU A 154 7.31 6.56 -0.18
N TRP A 155 6.09 7.10 -0.11
CA TRP A 155 4.90 6.46 -0.67
C TRP A 155 4.99 6.28 -2.18
N TYR A 156 5.48 7.28 -2.90
CA TYR A 156 5.67 7.21 -4.35
C TYR A 156 6.64 6.10 -4.75
N VAL A 157 7.81 6.04 -4.10
CA VAL A 157 8.87 5.06 -4.38
C VAL A 157 8.40 3.64 -4.07
N ILE A 158 7.82 3.41 -2.89
CA ILE A 158 7.36 2.08 -2.49
C ILE A 158 6.22 1.63 -3.43
N GLY A 159 5.25 2.50 -3.71
CA GLY A 159 4.16 2.20 -4.64
C GLY A 159 4.67 1.91 -6.06
N SER A 160 5.64 2.69 -6.53
CA SER A 160 6.25 2.54 -7.85
C SER A 160 6.99 1.23 -8.04
N VAL A 161 7.56 0.68 -6.96
CA VAL A 161 8.35 -0.56 -7.01
C VAL A 161 7.52 -1.80 -6.70
N MET A 162 6.65 -1.74 -5.69
CA MET A 162 5.96 -2.92 -5.16
C MET A 162 4.70 -3.28 -5.94
N ILE A 163 3.87 -2.29 -6.29
CA ILE A 163 2.57 -2.53 -6.94
C ILE A 163 2.74 -3.29 -8.26
N PRO A 164 3.66 -2.94 -9.17
CA PRO A 164 3.77 -3.63 -10.45
C PRO A 164 3.96 -5.15 -10.35
N GLY A 165 4.75 -5.62 -9.37
CA GLY A 165 4.98 -7.05 -9.19
C GLY A 165 3.89 -7.77 -8.41
N LEU A 166 3.10 -7.06 -7.61
CA LEU A 166 2.04 -7.67 -6.80
C LEU A 166 0.68 -7.65 -7.49
N LEU A 167 0.41 -6.64 -8.32
CA LEU A 167 -0.93 -6.40 -8.87
C LEU A 167 -1.46 -7.58 -9.68
N ILE A 168 -0.73 -8.07 -10.69
CA ILE A 168 -1.21 -9.17 -11.54
C ILE A 168 -1.39 -10.48 -10.76
N PRO A 169 -0.41 -10.94 -9.95
CA PRO A 169 -0.59 -12.13 -9.13
C PRO A 169 -1.80 -12.06 -8.19
N VAL A 170 -2.04 -10.92 -7.55
CA VAL A 170 -3.18 -10.74 -6.64
C VAL A 170 -4.49 -10.67 -7.42
N MET A 171 -4.53 -9.93 -8.53
CA MET A 171 -5.72 -9.89 -9.39
C MET A 171 -6.06 -11.27 -9.97
N GLY A 172 -5.07 -12.12 -10.22
CA GLY A 172 -5.25 -13.50 -10.67
C GLY A 172 -5.96 -14.42 -9.69
N VAL A 173 -6.06 -14.03 -8.42
CA VAL A 173 -6.87 -14.73 -7.40
C VAL A 173 -8.36 -14.40 -7.57
N TYR A 174 -8.70 -13.18 -7.98
CA TYR A 174 -10.08 -12.71 -8.10
C TYR A 174 -10.65 -12.86 -9.51
N LEU A 175 -9.81 -12.67 -10.52
CA LEU A 175 -10.19 -12.63 -11.92
C LEU A 175 -9.48 -13.75 -12.67
N ARG A 176 -10.27 -14.66 -13.25
CA ARG A 176 -9.78 -15.79 -14.06
C ARG A 176 -8.82 -15.35 -15.17
N PHE A 177 -9.07 -14.19 -15.76
CA PHE A 177 -8.23 -13.65 -16.82
C PHE A 177 -6.77 -13.44 -16.40
N PHE A 178 -6.52 -13.08 -15.14
CA PHE A 178 -5.19 -12.78 -14.62
C PHE A 178 -4.51 -13.99 -13.94
N THR A 179 -5.14 -15.16 -13.93
CA THR A 179 -4.62 -16.33 -13.20
C THR A 179 -3.30 -16.83 -13.80
N LEU A 180 -2.31 -16.99 -12.93
CA LEU A 180 -0.97 -17.49 -13.26
C LEU A 180 -0.81 -18.95 -12.86
N ARG A 181 -0.04 -19.72 -13.62
CA ARG A 181 0.40 -21.06 -13.17
C ARG A 181 1.34 -20.89 -11.97
N LYS A 182 1.27 -21.80 -10.99
CA LYS A 182 2.03 -21.73 -9.71
C LYS A 182 3.52 -21.42 -9.90
N LYS A 183 4.17 -22.00 -10.91
CA LYS A 183 5.60 -21.79 -11.22
C LYS A 183 5.95 -20.36 -11.66
N TRP A 184 4.99 -19.60 -12.16
CA TRP A 184 5.18 -18.24 -12.71
C TRP A 184 4.84 -17.12 -11.72
N VAL A 185 4.16 -17.43 -10.61
CA VAL A 185 3.78 -16.43 -9.59
C VAL A 185 5.02 -15.73 -9.02
N LEU A 186 5.96 -16.50 -8.46
CA LEU A 186 7.14 -15.94 -7.82
C LEU A 186 8.08 -15.21 -8.81
N PRO A 187 8.38 -15.75 -10.01
CA PRO A 187 9.11 -15.01 -11.04
C PRO A 187 8.45 -13.70 -11.45
N THR A 188 7.11 -13.67 -11.56
CA THR A 188 6.38 -12.43 -11.90
C THR A 188 6.55 -11.38 -10.82
N MET A 189 6.41 -11.77 -9.55
CA MET A 189 6.58 -10.85 -8.41
C MET A 189 8.01 -10.30 -8.34
N ILE A 190 9.00 -11.19 -8.26
CA ILE A 190 10.41 -10.80 -8.07
C ILE A 190 10.95 -10.10 -9.31
N GLY A 191 10.64 -10.60 -10.51
CA GLY A 191 11.12 -10.03 -11.77
C GLY A 191 10.63 -8.61 -11.97
N SER A 192 9.34 -8.35 -11.74
CA SER A 192 8.75 -7.02 -11.91
C SER A 192 9.24 -6.03 -10.86
N ILE A 193 9.29 -6.44 -9.59
CA ILE A 193 9.86 -5.62 -8.49
C ILE A 193 11.33 -5.31 -8.78
N GLY A 194 12.09 -6.31 -9.22
CA GLY A 194 13.50 -6.14 -9.59
C GLY A 194 13.70 -5.16 -10.74
N VAL A 195 12.87 -5.23 -11.78
CA VAL A 195 12.91 -4.28 -12.91
C VAL A 195 12.58 -2.87 -12.43
N SER A 196 11.51 -2.66 -11.66
CA SER A 196 11.18 -1.34 -11.12
C SER A 196 12.26 -0.79 -10.19
N LEU A 197 12.81 -1.64 -9.32
CA LEU A 197 13.88 -1.24 -8.40
C LEU A 197 15.15 -0.87 -9.15
N LEU A 198 15.54 -1.64 -10.17
CA LEU A 198 16.67 -1.31 -11.02
C LEU A 198 16.44 0.02 -11.75
N TRP A 199 15.24 0.23 -12.29
CA TRP A 199 14.88 1.47 -12.98
C TRP A 199 14.93 2.67 -12.03
N LEU A 200 14.46 2.50 -10.80
CA LEU A 200 14.52 3.51 -9.75
C LEU A 200 15.97 3.86 -9.39
N ILE A 201 16.83 2.86 -9.20
CA ILE A 201 18.24 3.06 -8.86
C ILE A 201 18.96 3.79 -9.99
N LEU A 202 18.76 3.34 -11.24
CA LEU A 202 19.34 3.99 -12.42
C LEU A 202 18.82 5.42 -12.57
N GLY A 203 17.52 5.65 -12.37
CA GLY A 203 16.91 6.97 -12.41
C GLY A 203 17.50 7.91 -11.36
N THR A 204 17.68 7.41 -10.13
CA THR A 204 18.27 8.18 -9.03
C THR A 204 19.74 8.53 -9.27
N ILE A 205 20.51 7.65 -9.93
CA ILE A 205 21.92 7.91 -10.24
C ILE A 205 22.09 8.86 -11.44
N THR A 206 21.20 8.77 -12.43
CA THR A 206 21.35 9.49 -13.71
C THR A 206 20.60 10.82 -13.76
N SER A 207 19.59 11.02 -12.91
CA SER A 207 18.80 12.25 -12.90
C SER A 207 19.49 13.34 -12.11
N GLU A 208 19.83 14.46 -12.77
CA GLU A 208 20.24 15.69 -12.11
C GLU A 208 18.99 16.44 -11.59
N GLY A 209 18.40 15.95 -10.51
CA GLY A 209 17.25 16.60 -9.88
C GLY A 209 16.77 15.89 -8.62
N MET A 210 16.59 16.67 -7.54
CA MET A 210 15.88 16.22 -6.35
C MET A 210 14.47 15.78 -6.75
N TYR A 211 14.08 14.56 -6.38
CA TYR A 211 12.76 13.96 -6.65
C TYR A 211 12.46 13.60 -8.11
N ASN A 212 13.49 13.47 -8.95
CA ASN A 212 13.35 12.88 -10.26
C ASN A 212 13.87 11.44 -10.25
N TYR A 213 12.94 10.48 -10.39
CA TYR A 213 13.24 9.05 -10.39
C TYR A 213 13.23 8.44 -11.79
N THR A 214 13.12 9.27 -12.82
CA THR A 214 12.98 8.78 -14.18
C THR A 214 14.33 8.32 -14.74
N TYR A 215 14.35 7.11 -15.30
CA TYR A 215 15.47 6.68 -16.13
C TYR A 215 15.03 6.75 -17.59
N LEU A 216 15.81 7.43 -18.42
CA LEU A 216 15.48 7.74 -19.82
C LEU A 216 14.13 8.49 -19.98
N GLY A 217 13.73 9.27 -18.97
CA GLY A 217 12.44 9.98 -18.96
C GLY A 217 11.22 9.09 -18.71
N ILE A 218 11.43 7.86 -18.20
CA ILE A 218 10.36 6.91 -17.85
C ILE A 218 10.39 6.64 -16.35
N GLU A 219 9.22 6.74 -15.71
CA GLU A 219 9.02 6.42 -14.29
C GLU A 219 9.21 4.91 -14.00
N PRO A 220 9.77 4.53 -12.84
CA PRO A 220 10.08 3.14 -12.50
C PRO A 220 8.86 2.20 -12.44
N PHE A 221 7.66 2.75 -12.28
CA PHE A 221 6.41 1.99 -12.28
C PHE A 221 6.14 1.29 -13.62
N TYR A 222 6.34 1.98 -14.76
CA TYR A 222 5.95 1.44 -16.07
C TYR A 222 6.79 0.24 -16.53
N PRO A 223 8.13 0.26 -16.41
CA PRO A 223 8.98 -0.87 -16.78
C PRO A 223 8.67 -2.11 -15.94
N GLY A 224 8.44 -1.96 -14.63
CA GLY A 224 8.03 -3.09 -13.79
C GLY A 224 6.65 -3.61 -14.16
N LEU A 225 5.69 -2.73 -14.47
CA LEU A 225 4.36 -3.18 -14.87
C LEU A 225 4.42 -3.91 -16.22
N THR A 226 5.24 -3.40 -17.14
CA THR A 226 5.49 -4.05 -18.43
C THR A 226 6.12 -5.42 -18.23
N ALA A 227 7.12 -5.55 -17.36
CA ALA A 227 7.72 -6.83 -17.01
C ALA A 227 6.68 -7.80 -16.42
N SER A 228 5.80 -7.31 -15.54
CA SER A 228 4.70 -8.08 -14.96
C SER A 228 3.74 -8.60 -16.01
N ILE A 229 3.34 -7.76 -16.96
CA ILE A 229 2.46 -8.13 -18.08
C ILE A 229 3.13 -9.16 -18.99
N ILE A 230 4.40 -8.97 -19.33
CA ILE A 230 5.16 -9.90 -20.17
C ILE A 230 5.22 -11.28 -19.50
N LEU A 231 5.63 -11.33 -18.22
CA LEU A 231 5.71 -12.58 -17.46
C LEU A 231 4.33 -13.23 -17.29
N TRP A 232 3.28 -12.42 -17.17
CA TRP A 232 1.91 -12.93 -17.15
C TRP A 232 1.49 -13.53 -18.49
N ILE A 233 1.82 -12.94 -19.64
CA ILE A 233 1.48 -13.53 -20.95
C ILE A 233 2.10 -14.93 -21.09
N PHE A 234 3.36 -15.11 -20.69
CA PHE A 234 4.02 -16.43 -20.71
C PHE A 234 3.52 -17.38 -19.61
N GLY A 235 3.08 -16.82 -18.49
CA GLY A 235 2.73 -17.56 -17.28
C GLY A 235 1.25 -17.80 -17.07
N LYS A 236 0.38 -17.26 -17.93
CA LYS A 236 -1.07 -17.34 -17.81
C LYS A 236 -1.52 -18.80 -17.88
N LYS A 237 -2.49 -19.13 -17.03
CA LYS A 237 -3.16 -20.43 -17.05
C LYS A 237 -4.20 -20.44 -18.18
N GLU A 238 -4.23 -21.50 -18.98
CA GLU A 238 -5.18 -21.62 -20.09
C GLU A 238 -6.59 -21.90 -19.56
N ASP A 239 -7.62 -21.47 -20.29
CA ASP A 239 -9.01 -21.58 -19.85
C ASP A 239 -9.45 -23.04 -19.65
N GLY A 240 -8.85 -23.99 -20.38
CA GLY A 240 -9.08 -25.44 -20.18
C GLY A 240 -8.63 -25.93 -18.81
N ASP A 241 -7.42 -25.56 -18.36
CA ASP A 241 -6.87 -25.96 -17.06
C ASP A 241 -7.63 -25.34 -15.87
N LEU A 242 -8.37 -24.25 -16.09
CA LEU A 242 -9.17 -23.57 -15.06
C LEU A 242 -10.51 -24.29 -14.81
N LEU A 243 -11.10 -24.87 -15.87
CA LEU A 243 -12.36 -25.60 -15.77
C LEU A 243 -12.16 -26.93 -15.04
N GLU A 244 -11.12 -27.69 -15.35
CA GLU A 244 -10.81 -28.97 -14.68
C GLU A 244 -10.61 -28.81 -13.16
N GLU A 245 -9.91 -27.76 -12.72
CA GLU A 245 -9.62 -27.54 -11.30
C GLU A 245 -10.85 -27.07 -10.51
N THR A 246 -11.76 -26.33 -11.15
CA THR A 246 -13.01 -25.88 -10.50
C THR A 246 -14.03 -27.01 -10.38
N ASP A 247 -14.10 -27.91 -11.36
CA ASP A 247 -14.96 -29.09 -11.26
C ASP A 247 -14.41 -30.07 -10.21
N PHE A 248 -13.09 -30.29 -10.19
CA PHE A 248 -12.45 -31.11 -9.16
C PHE A 248 -12.62 -30.54 -7.73
N ALA A 249 -12.58 -29.21 -7.57
CA ALA A 249 -12.79 -28.57 -6.28
C ALA A 249 -14.25 -28.64 -5.80
N LYS A 250 -15.22 -28.61 -6.72
CA LYS A 250 -16.65 -28.80 -6.39
C LYS A 250 -16.94 -30.22 -5.93
N ASP A 251 -16.39 -31.22 -6.62
CA ASP A 251 -16.61 -32.63 -6.27
C ASP A 251 -16.09 -32.93 -4.87
N LYS A 252 -14.94 -32.36 -4.49
CA LYS A 252 -14.37 -32.48 -3.13
C LYS A 252 -15.11 -31.72 -2.03
N MET A 253 -15.98 -30.76 -2.36
CA MET A 253 -16.79 -30.04 -1.37
C MET A 253 -18.17 -30.69 -1.15
N LEU A 254 -18.53 -31.66 -1.98
CA LEU A 254 -19.77 -32.43 -1.87
C LEU A 254 -19.57 -33.78 -1.17
N GLU A 255 -18.33 -34.15 -0.83
CA GLU A 255 -17.95 -35.23 0.10
C GLU A 255 -17.76 -34.69 1.53
#